data_AF-A0A2A4P617-F1
#
_entry.id   AF-A0A2A4P617-F1
#
_cell.length_a   1.000
_cell.length_b   1.000
_cell.length_c   1.000
_cell.angle_alpha   90.00
_cell.angle_beta   90.00
_cell.angle_gamma   90.00
#
_symmetry.space_group_name_H-M   'P 1'
#
loop_
_entity.id
_entity.type
_entity.pdbx_description
1 polymer ?
#
loop_
_entity_poly.entity_id
_entity_poly.type
_entity_poly.pdbx_seq_one_letter_code
_entity_poly.pdbx_strand_id
1 'polypeptide(L)'
;MLRIITRIFIILCTIVSARDLYVSKSALEQYETDDYLLFDAFNDTLEALHSSHPDYSPAIDAIDLGKEGPIVGEKFTLEARIYQDGRPPDPSWGHIMGYQPIDYEGLDENHESPFIWVYNGVDIKYGFGSGDQRHYSIVDSVILNRKTWYHIATTFDGTNYRLFVNGEEIYNTTNFAGKTPYPTPVRFIGGAHVGQGRFFGKIDEVRMWSVAKTQEEIQEKMNDQLTGNESGLVAYYPMDIDNQYVLDRSGNDYHGIMIGPVVKSRYFSDECPEPDGTMDCPYPTIASALEDVRAWDRIIIREGRYTEFIMKDGINIEGTDYNWSPLDPDYGGPPTNTITIEPYPNETVVIDGSISINVDWEPYYHNGHGFFRAILDSAAIADEIQRPFRDVYGVWINDRYQIPAVSPNIKNPTDPSYGGPNDHVPGTFWEVDVVQSYMQFGEVREGNEMSIDREYGLARLDLLDTLEEWAFDPQTEMLYIYADERFMPSSTNVRIRVLHRMINIQYVANVEFRNIKFFGGSMDVKGLNILFEDCKFEHLHDITLPAYRNHGPLCAGLFSNNADFINCIFSRIPYVYSLKIGGLQSLVENCLFTNMDWWANPGGAIPIIRSVRE
;
A
#
# COMPACT_ATOMS: atom_id res chain seq x y z
N MET A 1 -63.37 -34.82 -11.80
CA MET A 1 -62.74 -33.62 -12.38
C MET A 1 -61.54 -33.29 -11.49
N LEU A 2 -60.38 -33.86 -11.79
CA LEU A 2 -59.15 -33.73 -11.01
C LEU A 2 -58.36 -32.53 -11.56
N ARG A 3 -58.26 -31.43 -10.82
CA ARG A 3 -57.44 -30.26 -11.22
C ARG A 3 -56.00 -30.51 -10.80
N ILE A 4 -55.14 -30.74 -11.80
CA ILE A 4 -53.68 -30.76 -11.64
C ILE A 4 -53.25 -29.30 -11.46
N ILE A 5 -52.66 -29.00 -10.30
CA ILE A 5 -52.01 -27.72 -10.02
C ILE A 5 -50.56 -27.86 -10.49
N THR A 6 -50.25 -27.30 -11.65
CA THR A 6 -48.88 -27.18 -12.15
C THR A 6 -48.20 -26.04 -11.38
N ARG A 7 -47.28 -26.38 -10.46
CA ARG A 7 -46.37 -25.40 -9.85
C ARG A 7 -45.30 -25.03 -10.88
N ILE A 8 -45.34 -23.81 -11.38
CA ILE A 8 -44.29 -23.22 -12.21
C ILE A 8 -43.15 -22.83 -11.28
N PHE A 9 -42.03 -23.55 -11.35
CA PHE A 9 -40.76 -23.09 -10.80
C PHE A 9 -40.21 -22.03 -11.75
N ILE A 10 -40.21 -20.77 -11.32
CA ILE A 10 -39.43 -19.72 -11.98
C ILE A 10 -37.99 -19.92 -11.54
N ILE A 11 -37.19 -20.55 -12.40
CA ILE A 11 -35.73 -20.53 -12.27
C ILE A 11 -35.31 -19.14 -12.73
N LEU A 12 -34.91 -18.29 -11.78
CA LEU A 12 -34.21 -17.05 -12.08
C LEU A 12 -32.82 -17.45 -12.60
N CYS A 13 -32.69 -17.65 -13.91
CA CYS A 13 -31.37 -17.73 -14.53
C CYS A 13 -30.78 -16.32 -14.51
N THR A 14 -29.90 -16.04 -13.55
CA THR A 14 -28.96 -14.92 -13.67
C THR A 14 -28.05 -15.22 -14.85
N ILE A 15 -28.27 -14.54 -15.98
CA ILE A 15 -27.32 -14.52 -17.08
C ILE A 15 -26.12 -13.73 -16.56
N VAL A 16 -25.02 -14.40 -16.26
CA VAL A 16 -23.74 -13.73 -15.97
C VAL A 16 -23.22 -13.23 -17.31
N SER A 17 -23.47 -11.97 -17.64
CA SER A 17 -22.83 -11.27 -18.76
C SER A 17 -21.57 -10.59 -18.25
N ALA A 18 -20.46 -10.71 -18.98
CA ALA A 18 -19.28 -9.87 -18.80
C ALA A 18 -19.68 -8.40 -18.70
N ARG A 19 -19.26 -7.70 -17.63
CA ARG A 19 -19.46 -6.25 -17.49
C ARG A 19 -18.22 -5.53 -18.01
N ASP A 20 -18.44 -4.38 -18.62
CA ASP A 20 -17.37 -3.41 -18.85
C ASP A 20 -17.37 -2.45 -17.66
N LEU A 21 -16.27 -2.41 -16.91
CA LEU A 21 -16.03 -1.51 -15.79
C LEU A 21 -15.10 -0.38 -16.26
N TYR A 22 -15.65 0.81 -16.42
CA TYR A 22 -14.92 1.98 -16.87
C TYR A 22 -14.13 2.61 -15.73
N VAL A 23 -12.86 2.91 -16.00
CA VAL A 23 -11.97 3.67 -15.10
C VAL A 23 -11.60 4.97 -15.78
N SER A 24 -11.75 6.10 -15.07
CA SER A 24 -11.35 7.40 -15.59
C SER A 24 -10.80 8.30 -14.47
N LYS A 25 -9.50 8.62 -14.52
CA LYS A 25 -8.91 9.58 -13.56
C LYS A 25 -9.54 10.98 -13.64
N SER A 26 -10.07 11.37 -14.80
CA SER A 26 -10.73 12.67 -14.95
C SER A 26 -12.07 12.73 -14.20
N ALA A 27 -12.64 11.57 -13.84
CA ALA A 27 -13.85 11.49 -13.05
C ALA A 27 -13.59 11.83 -11.58
N LEU A 28 -12.33 11.89 -11.12
CA LEU A 28 -12.02 12.26 -9.74
C LEU A 28 -12.63 13.62 -9.35
N GLU A 29 -12.69 14.58 -10.29
CA GLU A 29 -13.29 15.90 -10.07
C GLU A 29 -14.83 15.87 -9.88
N GLN A 30 -15.49 14.76 -10.19
CA GLN A 30 -16.95 14.61 -10.05
C GLN A 30 -17.37 14.06 -8.67
N TYR A 31 -16.40 13.53 -7.91
CA TYR A 31 -16.65 12.85 -6.64
C TYR A 31 -16.18 13.70 -5.46
N GLU A 32 -17.00 13.70 -4.42
CA GLU A 32 -16.56 13.95 -3.06
C GLU A 32 -15.93 12.67 -2.49
N THR A 33 -15.07 12.83 -1.49
CA THR A 33 -14.33 11.73 -0.86
C THR A 33 -14.57 11.67 0.65
N ASP A 34 -14.55 10.45 1.18
CA ASP A 34 -14.58 10.15 2.60
C ASP A 34 -13.57 9.04 2.88
N ASP A 35 -12.50 9.39 3.60
CA ASP A 35 -11.30 8.57 3.72
C ASP A 35 -11.45 7.50 4.79
N TYR A 36 -10.74 6.41 4.59
CA TYR A 36 -10.53 5.36 5.56
C TYR A 36 -9.12 4.81 5.40
N LEU A 37 -8.63 4.13 6.43
CA LEU A 37 -7.33 3.48 6.37
C LEU A 37 -7.48 2.00 6.02
N LEU A 38 -6.75 1.57 4.99
CA LEU A 38 -6.55 0.17 4.64
C LEU A 38 -5.32 -0.34 5.39
N PHE A 39 -5.53 -1.42 6.13
CA PHE A 39 -4.52 -2.20 6.83
C PHE A 39 -4.36 -3.53 6.10
N ASP A 40 -3.19 -3.79 5.52
CA ASP A 40 -2.95 -4.96 4.69
C ASP A 40 -1.62 -5.67 5.01
N ALA A 41 -1.31 -6.70 4.24
CA ALA A 41 -0.11 -7.51 4.42
C ALA A 41 1.12 -6.95 3.68
N PHE A 42 0.95 -5.91 2.88
CA PHE A 42 1.96 -5.39 1.97
C PHE A 42 2.84 -4.36 2.65
N ASN A 43 4.14 -4.60 2.58
CA ASN A 43 5.13 -3.58 2.91
C ASN A 43 5.63 -2.95 1.61
N ASP A 44 5.03 -1.83 1.24
CA ASP A 44 5.32 -1.10 0.01
C ASP A 44 6.08 0.21 0.24
N THR A 45 6.24 0.62 1.51
CA THR A 45 7.17 1.66 1.98
C THR A 45 8.59 1.12 2.24
N LEU A 46 8.76 -0.21 2.34
CA LEU A 46 10.01 -0.94 2.63
C LEU A 46 10.59 -0.76 4.06
N GLU A 47 9.76 -0.50 5.07
CA GLU A 47 10.24 -0.07 6.40
C GLU A 47 10.22 -1.15 7.53
N ALA A 48 10.87 -2.36 7.38
CA ALA A 48 11.45 -3.08 8.56
C ALA A 48 12.48 -4.25 8.41
N LEU A 49 13.29 -4.44 9.48
CA LEU A 49 14.49 -5.29 9.74
C LEU A 49 14.34 -6.82 9.75
N HIS A 50 15.50 -7.51 9.70
CA HIS A 50 15.78 -8.80 10.38
C HIS A 50 17.36 -9.06 10.52
N SER A 51 17.85 -10.19 11.13
CA SER A 51 19.25 -10.58 11.53
C SER A 51 20.21 -11.52 10.70
N SER A 52 20.03 -11.82 9.40
CA SER A 52 20.87 -12.62 8.42
C SER A 52 20.09 -13.00 7.12
N HIS A 53 19.00 -12.28 6.86
CA HIS A 53 17.68 -12.52 6.22
C HIS A 53 16.55 -13.40 6.91
N PRO A 54 16.55 -13.83 8.23
CA PRO A 54 15.55 -14.75 8.82
C PRO A 54 14.20 -14.33 9.51
N ASP A 55 13.75 -13.09 9.77
CA ASP A 55 12.46 -12.85 10.48
C ASP A 55 11.55 -11.82 9.77
N TYR A 56 10.98 -12.20 8.63
CA TYR A 56 9.86 -11.47 8.00
C TYR A 56 8.67 -11.39 8.97
N SER A 57 8.50 -10.24 9.60
CA SER A 57 7.17 -9.75 9.98
C SER A 57 6.69 -8.91 8.77
N PRO A 58 5.63 -9.26 8.02
CA PRO A 58 5.07 -8.35 7.01
C PRO A 58 4.81 -6.97 7.62
N ALA A 59 4.57 -5.97 6.76
CA ALA A 59 4.10 -4.66 7.18
C ALA A 59 3.09 -4.79 8.31
N ILE A 60 3.27 -3.93 9.30
CA ILE A 60 2.40 -3.89 10.45
C ILE A 60 1.77 -2.55 10.37
N ASP A 61 0.74 -2.53 9.55
CA ASP A 61 -0.12 -1.38 9.42
C ASP A 61 -0.65 -1.08 10.82
N ALA A 62 -0.23 0.06 11.35
CA ALA A 62 -0.64 0.54 12.64
C ALA A 62 -0.63 2.07 12.62
N ILE A 63 -1.44 2.65 13.49
CA ILE A 63 -1.33 4.04 13.87
C ILE A 63 -0.76 4.06 15.29
N ASP A 64 0.38 4.73 15.51
CA ASP A 64 0.95 4.93 16.85
C ASP A 64 0.53 6.31 17.39
N LEU A 65 -0.30 6.31 18.43
CA LEU A 65 -0.78 7.49 19.16
C LEU A 65 0.21 7.97 20.24
N GLY A 66 1.36 7.29 20.35
CA GLY A 66 2.44 7.64 21.26
C GLY A 66 2.24 7.17 22.70
N LYS A 67 3.30 7.31 23.50
CA LYS A 67 3.31 6.91 24.92
C LYS A 67 2.45 7.79 25.81
N GLU A 68 2.14 8.99 25.36
CA GLU A 68 1.27 9.95 26.04
C GLU A 68 -0.12 9.98 25.39
N GLY A 69 -0.51 8.91 24.68
CA GLY A 69 -1.78 8.82 23.97
C GLY A 69 -3.02 8.82 24.88
N PRO A 70 -4.22 8.63 24.30
CA PRO A 70 -5.49 8.73 25.00
C PRO A 70 -5.64 7.77 26.20
N ILE A 71 -6.04 8.30 27.37
CA ILE A 71 -6.46 7.50 28.54
C ILE A 71 -7.96 7.72 28.76
N VAL A 72 -8.75 6.67 28.65
CA VAL A 72 -10.22 6.76 28.70
C VAL A 72 -10.82 6.76 30.11
N GLY A 73 -10.06 6.38 31.14
CA GLY A 73 -10.50 6.46 32.55
C GLY A 73 -11.30 5.26 33.07
N GLU A 74 -11.94 5.42 34.24
CA GLU A 74 -12.58 4.31 34.98
C GLU A 74 -13.88 3.79 34.34
N LYS A 75 -14.53 4.64 33.55
CA LYS A 75 -15.69 4.34 32.74
C LYS A 75 -15.41 4.84 31.34
N PHE A 76 -15.81 4.10 30.33
CA PHE A 76 -15.41 4.45 28.98
C PHE A 76 -16.33 3.85 27.92
N THR A 77 -16.17 4.36 26.71
CA THR A 77 -16.68 3.78 25.47
C THR A 77 -15.56 3.78 24.44
N LEU A 78 -15.36 2.66 23.76
CA LEU A 78 -14.49 2.54 22.59
C LEU A 78 -15.34 2.18 21.38
N GLU A 79 -15.16 2.89 20.26
CA GLU A 79 -15.89 2.64 19.02
C GLU A 79 -14.96 2.67 17.80
N ALA A 80 -15.23 1.83 16.81
CA ALA A 80 -14.60 1.89 15.50
C ALA A 80 -15.54 1.33 14.43
N ARG A 81 -15.44 1.85 13.20
CA ARG A 81 -15.97 1.17 12.02
C ARG A 81 -14.87 0.29 11.45
N ILE A 82 -15.20 -0.98 11.20
CA ILE A 82 -14.28 -1.95 10.62
C ILE A 82 -14.89 -2.63 9.40
N TYR A 83 -14.06 -3.04 8.47
CA TYR A 83 -14.44 -3.84 7.31
C TYR A 83 -13.40 -4.93 7.10
N GLN A 84 -13.83 -6.17 6.86
CA GLN A 84 -12.93 -7.27 6.54
C GLN A 84 -13.37 -8.00 5.27
N ASP A 85 -12.41 -8.25 4.39
CA ASP A 85 -12.62 -9.06 3.19
C ASP A 85 -12.66 -10.56 3.51
N GLY A 86 -11.99 -10.99 4.59
CA GLY A 86 -12.06 -12.33 5.16
C GLY A 86 -11.33 -13.39 4.34
N ARG A 87 -10.07 -13.19 3.97
CA ARG A 87 -9.29 -14.08 3.10
C ARG A 87 -7.91 -14.41 3.63
N PRO A 88 -7.48 -15.69 3.60
CA PRO A 88 -6.11 -16.07 3.94
C PRO A 88 -5.05 -15.33 3.09
N PRO A 89 -3.90 -14.95 3.69
CA PRO A 89 -3.52 -15.20 5.07
C PRO A 89 -4.00 -14.10 6.05
N ASP A 90 -5.30 -13.80 6.09
CA ASP A 90 -5.90 -13.06 7.20
C ASP A 90 -5.52 -13.74 8.52
N PRO A 91 -4.91 -12.98 9.46
CA PRO A 91 -4.57 -13.53 10.74
C PRO A 91 -5.86 -13.91 11.46
N SER A 92 -5.81 -15.01 12.22
CA SER A 92 -6.95 -15.41 13.04
C SER A 92 -7.22 -14.43 14.19
N TRP A 93 -6.42 -13.38 14.37
CA TRP A 93 -6.59 -12.36 15.37
C TRP A 93 -5.94 -11.05 14.91
N GLY A 94 -6.57 -9.92 15.23
CA GLY A 94 -6.08 -8.60 14.86
C GLY A 94 -6.59 -7.51 15.79
N HIS A 95 -5.71 -6.57 16.13
CA HIS A 95 -6.01 -5.52 17.08
C HIS A 95 -6.69 -4.34 16.39
N ILE A 96 -7.91 -4.01 16.81
CA ILE A 96 -8.58 -2.81 16.29
C ILE A 96 -8.01 -1.58 17.00
N MET A 97 -7.97 -1.61 18.33
CA MET A 97 -7.33 -0.56 19.14
C MET A 97 -6.97 -1.04 20.55
N GLY A 98 -5.93 -0.46 21.15
CA GLY A 98 -5.48 -0.74 22.52
C GLY A 98 -3.96 -0.65 22.68
N TYR A 99 -3.42 -1.17 23.78
CA TYR A 99 -1.98 -1.36 23.99
C TYR A 99 -1.70 -2.24 25.20
N GLN A 100 -0.81 -3.22 25.03
CA GLN A 100 -0.26 -4.02 26.12
C GLN A 100 1.18 -3.57 26.48
N PRO A 101 1.45 -3.03 27.68
CA PRO A 101 2.81 -2.65 28.03
C PRO A 101 3.79 -3.83 27.98
N ILE A 102 5.08 -3.52 27.80
CA ILE A 102 6.17 -4.49 27.92
C ILE A 102 7.00 -4.12 29.14
N ASP A 103 7.23 -5.07 30.04
CA ASP A 103 8.11 -4.93 31.20
C ASP A 103 9.33 -5.87 31.10
N TYR A 104 10.07 -6.05 32.20
CA TYR A 104 11.24 -6.93 32.22
C TYR A 104 10.90 -8.42 32.13
N GLU A 105 9.66 -8.82 32.42
CA GLU A 105 9.17 -10.20 32.37
C GLU A 105 8.46 -10.52 31.05
N GLY A 106 8.09 -9.49 30.26
CA GLY A 106 7.56 -9.62 28.91
C GLY A 106 6.33 -8.75 28.71
N LEU A 107 5.33 -9.30 28.01
CA LEU A 107 4.05 -8.63 27.81
C LEU A 107 3.28 -8.56 29.14
N ASP A 108 2.94 -7.34 29.57
CA ASP A 108 2.25 -7.07 30.82
C ASP A 108 0.74 -6.95 30.59
N GLU A 109 0.07 -8.10 30.62
CA GLU A 109 -1.37 -8.18 30.41
C GLU A 109 -2.21 -7.52 31.50
N ASN A 110 -1.65 -7.38 32.71
CA ASN A 110 -2.35 -6.78 33.84
C ASN A 110 -2.44 -5.26 33.73
N HIS A 111 -1.58 -4.65 32.92
CA HIS A 111 -1.56 -3.22 32.64
C HIS A 111 -1.98 -2.89 31.20
N GLU A 112 -2.63 -3.81 30.48
CA GLU A 112 -3.16 -3.53 29.16
C GLU A 112 -4.22 -2.41 29.22
N SER A 113 -4.16 -1.47 28.29
CA SER A 113 -5.21 -0.44 28.14
C SER A 113 -6.56 -1.11 27.84
N PRO A 114 -7.68 -0.39 27.96
CA PRO A 114 -8.91 -0.81 27.30
C PRO A 114 -8.67 -1.11 25.82
N PHE A 115 -9.22 -2.24 25.33
CA PHE A 115 -8.90 -2.75 23.98
C PHE A 115 -10.09 -3.39 23.28
N ILE A 116 -10.02 -3.47 21.93
CA ILE A 116 -10.89 -4.28 21.08
C ILE A 116 -10.05 -5.05 20.05
N TRP A 117 -10.30 -6.34 19.90
CA TRP A 117 -9.64 -7.24 18.95
C TRP A 117 -10.69 -7.99 18.14
N VAL A 118 -10.40 -8.18 16.85
CA VAL A 118 -10.93 -9.33 16.12
C VAL A 118 -10.17 -10.58 16.58
N TYR A 119 -10.90 -11.65 16.87
CA TYR A 119 -10.36 -12.91 17.38
C TYR A 119 -11.01 -14.09 16.66
N ASN A 120 -10.28 -15.20 16.49
CA ASN A 120 -10.61 -16.32 15.60
C ASN A 120 -11.23 -15.91 14.23
N GLY A 121 -10.82 -14.76 13.69
CA GLY A 121 -11.31 -14.19 12.42
C GLY A 121 -12.73 -13.62 12.42
N VAL A 122 -13.62 -13.98 13.36
CA VAL A 122 -15.02 -13.50 13.39
C VAL A 122 -15.57 -13.16 14.79
N ASP A 123 -14.81 -13.45 15.84
CA ASP A 123 -15.17 -13.17 17.22
C ASP A 123 -14.64 -11.78 17.61
N ILE A 124 -15.23 -11.18 18.64
CA ILE A 124 -14.71 -9.94 19.22
C ILE A 124 -14.23 -10.21 20.64
N LYS A 125 -12.96 -9.88 20.90
CA LYS A 125 -12.35 -9.91 22.23
C LYS A 125 -12.15 -8.47 22.70
N TYR A 126 -12.61 -8.17 23.90
CA TYR A 126 -12.48 -6.83 24.49
C TYR A 126 -12.28 -6.92 26.01
N GLY A 127 -11.63 -5.93 26.59
CA GLY A 127 -11.14 -6.03 27.97
C GLY A 127 -10.26 -4.86 28.39
N PHE A 128 -9.68 -4.99 29.58
CA PHE A 128 -8.66 -4.09 30.13
C PHE A 128 -7.85 -4.78 31.24
N GLY A 129 -6.65 -4.27 31.50
CA GLY A 129 -5.86 -4.58 32.69
C GLY A 129 -6.27 -3.72 33.89
N SER A 130 -6.23 -4.27 35.11
CA SER A 130 -6.54 -3.54 36.36
C SER A 130 -5.32 -3.30 37.27
N GLY A 131 -4.13 -3.58 36.76
CA GLY A 131 -2.83 -3.51 37.44
C GLY A 131 -2.45 -4.79 38.17
N ASP A 132 -3.42 -5.58 38.62
CA ASP A 132 -3.19 -6.89 39.27
C ASP A 132 -3.68 -8.08 38.43
N GLN A 133 -4.65 -7.85 37.55
CA GLN A 133 -5.24 -8.87 36.70
C GLN A 133 -5.75 -8.28 35.37
N ARG A 134 -5.62 -9.05 34.29
CA ARG A 134 -6.35 -8.81 33.03
C ARG A 134 -7.79 -9.31 33.09
N HIS A 135 -8.72 -8.47 32.64
CA HIS A 135 -10.14 -8.77 32.54
C HIS A 135 -10.58 -8.69 31.07
N TYR A 136 -11.15 -9.76 30.52
CA TYR A 136 -11.62 -9.76 29.14
C TYR A 136 -12.78 -10.72 28.89
N SER A 137 -13.54 -10.43 27.84
CA SER A 137 -14.57 -11.30 27.29
C SER A 137 -14.25 -11.59 25.82
N ILE A 138 -14.65 -12.77 25.36
CA ILE A 138 -14.68 -13.14 23.94
C ILE A 138 -16.13 -13.44 23.62
N VAL A 139 -16.64 -12.80 22.56
CA VAL A 139 -18.00 -13.03 22.05
C VAL A 139 -17.85 -13.65 20.67
N ASP A 140 -18.38 -14.85 20.52
CA ASP A 140 -18.19 -15.63 19.29
C ASP A 140 -19.16 -15.19 18.20
N SER A 141 -18.79 -15.41 16.92
CA SER A 141 -19.69 -15.27 15.77
C SER A 141 -20.29 -13.86 15.60
N VAL A 142 -19.45 -12.83 15.71
CA VAL A 142 -19.89 -11.43 15.71
C VAL A 142 -19.90 -10.81 14.32
N ILE A 143 -18.80 -10.92 13.57
CA ILE A 143 -18.64 -10.31 12.24
C ILE A 143 -18.73 -11.36 11.12
N LEU A 144 -19.90 -12.00 11.02
CA LEU A 144 -20.10 -13.18 10.16
C LEU A 144 -20.13 -12.88 8.66
N ASN A 145 -20.66 -11.72 8.26
CA ASN A 145 -20.70 -11.32 6.87
C ASN A 145 -19.37 -10.65 6.50
N ARG A 146 -18.76 -11.11 5.41
CA ARG A 146 -17.57 -10.50 4.80
C ARG A 146 -17.97 -9.37 3.89
N LYS A 147 -16.99 -8.53 3.53
CA LYS A 147 -17.15 -7.42 2.60
C LYS A 147 -18.24 -6.40 3.00
N THR A 148 -18.40 -6.18 4.31
CA THR A 148 -19.33 -5.18 4.83
C THR A 148 -18.69 -4.43 5.99
N TRP A 149 -19.09 -3.17 6.14
CA TRP A 149 -18.74 -2.37 7.30
C TRP A 149 -19.55 -2.82 8.52
N TYR A 150 -18.89 -2.86 9.67
CA TYR A 150 -19.49 -2.99 10.99
C TYR A 150 -19.10 -1.80 11.84
N HIS A 151 -20.05 -1.25 12.59
CA HIS A 151 -19.73 -0.42 13.74
C HIS A 151 -19.60 -1.33 14.96
N ILE A 152 -18.42 -1.33 15.60
CA ILE A 152 -18.13 -2.09 16.81
C ILE A 152 -17.95 -1.11 17.94
N ALA A 153 -18.70 -1.27 19.03
CA ALA A 153 -18.56 -0.45 20.22
C ALA A 153 -18.56 -1.28 21.51
N THR A 154 -17.77 -0.87 22.50
CA THR A 154 -17.79 -1.48 23.84
C THR A 154 -17.94 -0.40 24.89
N THR A 155 -18.76 -0.64 25.93
CA THR A 155 -18.99 0.32 27.02
C THR A 155 -18.82 -0.31 28.37
N PHE A 156 -18.11 0.36 29.28
CA PHE A 156 -17.91 -0.09 30.66
C PHE A 156 -18.37 0.98 31.65
N ASP A 157 -19.42 0.68 32.43
CA ASP A 157 -20.04 1.63 33.38
C ASP A 157 -19.53 1.49 34.83
N GLY A 158 -18.51 0.64 35.04
CA GLY A 158 -18.00 0.22 36.35
C GLY A 158 -18.67 -1.05 36.90
N THR A 159 -19.76 -1.50 36.28
CA THR A 159 -20.49 -2.73 36.63
C THR A 159 -20.70 -3.62 35.41
N ASN A 160 -21.34 -3.10 34.37
CA ASN A 160 -21.61 -3.77 33.11
C ASN A 160 -20.49 -3.46 32.12
N TYR A 161 -19.99 -4.49 31.43
CA TYR A 161 -19.20 -4.34 30.21
C TYR A 161 -20.00 -4.92 29.04
N ARG A 162 -20.38 -4.05 28.11
CA ARG A 162 -21.27 -4.35 26.99
C ARG A 162 -20.52 -4.31 25.67
N LEU A 163 -20.97 -5.13 24.71
CA LEU A 163 -20.57 -5.10 23.31
C LEU A 163 -21.79 -4.79 22.43
N PHE A 164 -21.60 -3.83 21.54
CA PHE A 164 -22.59 -3.39 20.55
C PHE A 164 -22.05 -3.61 19.14
N VAL A 165 -22.94 -4.01 18.24
CA VAL A 165 -22.64 -4.16 16.81
C VAL A 165 -23.73 -3.49 16.01
N ASN A 166 -23.34 -2.57 15.13
CA ASN A 166 -24.27 -1.74 14.35
C ASN A 166 -25.34 -1.08 15.25
N GLY A 167 -24.91 -0.63 16.44
CA GLY A 167 -25.76 0.03 17.42
C GLY A 167 -26.64 -0.87 18.28
N GLU A 168 -26.62 -2.19 18.12
CA GLU A 168 -27.42 -3.12 18.94
C GLU A 168 -26.57 -3.83 20.00
N GLU A 169 -27.03 -3.88 21.27
CA GLU A 169 -26.37 -4.65 22.33
C GLU A 169 -26.47 -6.15 22.02
N ILE A 170 -25.34 -6.80 21.76
CA ILE A 170 -25.28 -8.24 21.49
C ILE A 170 -24.78 -9.05 22.68
N TYR A 171 -24.12 -8.41 23.65
CA TYR A 171 -23.59 -9.06 24.83
C TYR A 171 -23.39 -8.08 25.98
N ASN A 172 -23.59 -8.58 27.21
CA ASN A 172 -23.33 -7.86 28.46
C ASN A 172 -22.80 -8.83 29.53
N THR A 173 -21.79 -8.41 30.28
CA THR A 173 -21.28 -9.14 31.45
C THR A 173 -21.07 -8.22 32.66
N THR A 174 -21.22 -8.80 33.85
CA THR A 174 -20.94 -8.13 35.13
C THR A 174 -19.74 -8.72 35.86
N ASN A 175 -18.97 -9.61 35.21
CA ASN A 175 -17.80 -10.27 35.80
C ASN A 175 -16.71 -9.28 36.23
N PHE A 176 -16.74 -8.06 35.68
CA PHE A 176 -15.75 -7.01 35.94
C PHE A 176 -16.29 -5.92 36.87
N ALA A 177 -17.43 -6.16 37.53
CA ALA A 177 -18.04 -5.18 38.42
C ALA A 177 -17.09 -4.78 39.57
N GLY A 178 -16.92 -3.48 39.75
CA GLY A 178 -16.01 -2.90 40.76
C GLY A 178 -14.53 -3.01 40.40
N LYS A 179 -14.18 -3.44 39.19
CA LYS A 179 -12.81 -3.37 38.66
C LYS A 179 -12.59 -2.00 38.01
N THR A 180 -11.36 -1.51 38.12
CA THR A 180 -10.94 -0.23 37.54
C THR A 180 -9.85 -0.50 36.51
N PRO A 181 -9.98 -0.01 35.27
CA PRO A 181 -8.90 -0.02 34.30
C PRO A 181 -7.65 0.68 34.84
N TYR A 182 -6.49 0.07 34.62
CA TYR A 182 -5.22 0.73 34.85
C TYR A 182 -5.07 1.89 33.84
N PRO A 183 -4.49 3.04 34.23
CA PRO A 183 -4.37 4.22 33.36
C PRO A 183 -3.26 4.08 32.31
N THR A 184 -3.25 2.98 31.57
CA THR A 184 -2.40 2.80 30.39
C THR A 184 -3.06 3.46 29.18
N PRO A 185 -2.34 4.30 28.42
CA PRO A 185 -2.84 4.87 27.17
C PRO A 185 -3.24 3.81 26.16
N VAL A 186 -4.35 4.05 25.46
CA VAL A 186 -4.64 3.39 24.19
C VAL A 186 -3.63 3.94 23.18
N ARG A 187 -2.67 3.12 22.78
CA ARG A 187 -1.54 3.58 21.96
C ARG A 187 -1.68 3.24 20.49
N PHE A 188 -2.24 2.10 20.15
CA PHE A 188 -2.26 1.64 18.76
C PHE A 188 -3.67 1.45 18.23
N ILE A 189 -3.83 1.73 16.93
CA ILE A 189 -4.99 1.36 16.10
C ILE A 189 -4.49 0.46 14.98
N GLY A 190 -5.16 -0.66 14.71
CA GLY A 190 -4.80 -1.63 13.66
C GLY A 190 -3.63 -2.59 13.96
N GLY A 191 -2.92 -2.40 15.07
CA GLY A 191 -1.81 -3.26 15.52
C GLY A 191 -1.66 -3.25 17.05
N ALA A 192 -1.07 -4.28 17.68
CA ALA A 192 -0.93 -4.36 19.15
C ALA A 192 0.42 -3.85 19.66
N HIS A 193 1.49 -4.24 18.98
CA HIS A 193 2.86 -3.75 19.15
C HIS A 193 3.50 -3.64 17.77
N VAL A 194 4.52 -2.79 17.63
CA VAL A 194 5.44 -2.90 16.50
C VAL A 194 5.98 -4.35 16.48
N GLY A 195 5.46 -5.17 15.58
CA GLY A 195 5.79 -6.61 15.50
C GLY A 195 4.61 -7.58 15.64
N GLN A 196 3.46 -7.20 16.24
CA GLN A 196 2.42 -8.15 16.72
C GLN A 196 0.98 -7.61 16.61
N GLY A 197 -0.02 -8.50 16.49
CA GLY A 197 -1.44 -8.11 16.59
C GLY A 197 -2.04 -7.47 15.35
N ARG A 198 -1.69 -7.95 14.16
CA ARG A 198 -2.08 -7.35 12.88
C ARG A 198 -3.58 -7.41 12.64
N PHE A 199 -4.21 -6.27 12.45
CA PHE A 199 -5.53 -6.20 11.84
C PHE A 199 -5.36 -6.07 10.32
N PHE A 200 -6.04 -6.93 9.55
CA PHE A 200 -6.19 -6.75 8.11
C PHE A 200 -7.65 -6.42 7.79
N GLY A 201 -7.83 -5.37 7.00
CA GLY A 201 -9.12 -4.80 6.70
C GLY A 201 -9.08 -3.28 6.61
N LYS A 202 -10.24 -2.64 6.72
CA LYS A 202 -10.36 -1.18 6.70
C LYS A 202 -10.84 -0.70 8.06
N ILE A 203 -10.28 0.38 8.58
CA ILE A 203 -10.72 1.02 9.82
C ILE A 203 -11.08 2.48 9.52
N ASP A 204 -12.15 2.93 10.17
CA ASP A 204 -12.66 4.28 10.07
C ASP A 204 -13.38 4.68 11.37
N GLU A 205 -13.62 5.97 11.58
CA GLU A 205 -14.46 6.52 12.65
C GLU A 205 -14.12 5.98 14.05
N VAL A 206 -12.83 6.03 14.41
CA VAL A 206 -12.36 5.56 15.73
C VAL A 206 -12.65 6.62 16.78
N ARG A 207 -13.37 6.23 17.83
CA ARG A 207 -13.83 7.14 18.89
C ARG A 207 -13.52 6.55 20.26
N MET A 208 -13.01 7.41 21.14
CA MET A 208 -12.68 7.05 22.51
C MET A 208 -13.35 8.03 23.45
N TRP A 209 -14.09 7.52 24.43
CA TRP A 209 -14.87 8.33 25.37
C TRP A 209 -14.54 7.98 26.81
N SER A 210 -14.57 8.97 27.69
CA SER A 210 -14.43 8.82 29.15
C SER A 210 -15.76 8.59 29.88
N VAL A 211 -16.79 8.23 29.12
CA VAL A 211 -18.13 7.94 29.61
C VAL A 211 -18.63 6.64 29.00
N ALA A 212 -19.41 5.88 29.75
CA ALA A 212 -20.13 4.72 29.24
C ALA A 212 -21.40 5.21 28.54
N LYS A 213 -21.40 5.20 27.20
CA LYS A 213 -22.55 5.62 26.40
C LYS A 213 -23.67 4.59 26.48
N THR A 214 -24.91 5.04 26.36
CA THR A 214 -26.07 4.13 26.24
C THR A 214 -26.22 3.61 24.82
N GLN A 215 -27.05 2.57 24.63
CA GLN A 215 -27.36 2.07 23.29
C GLN A 215 -27.95 3.18 22.41
N GLU A 216 -28.88 3.97 22.95
CA GLU A 216 -29.54 5.05 22.21
C GLU A 216 -28.55 6.13 21.76
N GLU A 217 -27.61 6.51 22.64
CA GLU A 217 -26.57 7.49 22.30
C GLU A 217 -25.60 6.96 21.22
N ILE A 218 -25.32 5.66 21.21
CA ILE A 218 -24.51 5.02 20.15
C ILE A 218 -25.29 5.01 18.84
N GLN A 219 -26.55 4.56 18.86
CA GLN A 219 -27.41 4.50 17.67
C GLN A 219 -27.61 5.87 17.02
N GLU A 220 -27.72 6.92 17.83
CA GLU A 220 -27.89 8.29 17.35
C GLU A 220 -26.66 8.80 16.58
N LYS A 221 -25.45 8.34 16.93
CA LYS A 221 -24.20 8.94 16.44
C LYS A 221 -23.29 8.04 15.62
N MET A 222 -23.52 6.73 15.56
CA MET A 222 -22.60 5.77 14.90
C MET A 222 -22.39 5.97 13.40
N ASN A 223 -23.27 6.73 12.73
CA ASN A 223 -23.21 7.02 11.30
C ASN A 223 -22.95 8.51 10.99
N ASP A 224 -22.78 9.34 12.03
CA ASP A 224 -22.50 10.77 11.88
C ASP A 224 -21.01 11.01 12.08
N GLN A 225 -20.40 11.88 11.27
CA GLN A 225 -19.13 12.51 11.65
C GLN A 225 -19.35 13.39 12.90
N LEU A 226 -18.41 13.34 13.83
CA LEU A 226 -18.49 14.12 15.07
C LEU A 226 -17.91 15.52 14.90
N THR A 227 -18.34 16.45 15.74
CA THR A 227 -17.83 17.82 15.76
C THR A 227 -16.54 17.97 16.56
N GLY A 228 -16.21 16.98 17.39
CA GLY A 228 -14.98 16.92 18.18
C GLY A 228 -15.07 17.56 19.57
N ASN A 229 -16.18 18.24 19.91
CA ASN A 229 -16.36 18.91 21.20
C ASN A 229 -17.40 18.24 22.11
N GLU A 230 -17.81 17.02 21.76
CA GLU A 230 -18.81 16.26 22.49
C GLU A 230 -18.33 15.98 23.93
N SER A 231 -19.23 16.14 24.90
CA SER A 231 -18.91 15.93 26.30
C SER A 231 -18.42 14.51 26.57
N GLY A 232 -17.20 14.39 27.09
CA GLY A 232 -16.58 13.10 27.42
C GLY A 232 -15.88 12.43 26.24
N LEU A 233 -15.77 13.08 25.07
CA LEU A 233 -14.91 12.62 23.99
C LEU A 233 -13.43 12.84 24.37
N VAL A 234 -12.62 11.80 24.26
CA VAL A 234 -11.19 11.82 24.60
C VAL A 234 -10.34 11.87 23.34
N ALA A 235 -10.72 11.12 22.31
CA ALA A 235 -10.05 11.12 21.01
C ALA A 235 -11.05 10.75 19.90
N TYR A 236 -10.89 11.35 18.73
CA TYR A 236 -11.71 11.06 17.55
C TYR A 236 -10.86 11.11 16.28
N TYR A 237 -10.82 9.99 15.56
CA TYR A 237 -10.10 9.84 14.30
C TYR A 237 -11.08 9.49 13.19
N PRO A 238 -11.51 10.47 12.37
CA PRO A 238 -12.23 10.23 11.12
C PRO A 238 -11.31 9.74 9.99
N MET A 239 -10.05 9.43 10.31
CA MET A 239 -8.99 9.08 9.35
C MET A 239 -8.57 10.20 8.39
N ASP A 240 -8.91 11.46 8.71
CA ASP A 240 -8.31 12.65 8.10
C ASP A 240 -6.79 12.67 8.33
N ILE A 241 -6.03 12.99 7.29
CA ILE A 241 -4.56 12.94 7.33
C ILE A 241 -3.93 14.27 6.96
N ASP A 242 -2.80 14.56 7.61
CA ASP A 242 -1.88 15.63 7.25
C ASP A 242 -0.46 15.05 7.21
N ASN A 243 0.05 14.83 6.00
CA ASN A 243 1.32 14.16 5.72
C ASN A 243 1.43 12.77 6.39
N GLN A 244 2.12 12.66 7.53
CA GLN A 244 2.31 11.40 8.26
C GLN A 244 1.33 11.18 9.42
N TYR A 245 0.49 12.18 9.70
CA TYR A 245 -0.35 12.20 10.88
C TYR A 245 -1.80 11.89 10.56
N VAL A 246 -2.39 10.96 11.31
CA VAL A 246 -3.85 10.82 11.43
C VAL A 246 -4.33 11.79 12.48
N LEU A 247 -5.20 12.72 12.07
CA LEU A 247 -5.60 13.84 12.91
C LEU A 247 -6.65 13.43 13.95
N ASP A 248 -6.32 13.61 15.22
CA ASP A 248 -7.31 13.67 16.30
C ASP A 248 -8.14 14.96 16.21
N ARG A 249 -9.45 14.80 16.03
CA ARG A 249 -10.43 15.88 15.95
C ARG A 249 -11.11 16.20 17.28
N SER A 250 -10.76 15.54 18.39
CA SER A 250 -11.37 15.78 19.72
C SER A 250 -10.91 17.07 20.43
N GLY A 251 -9.97 17.81 19.83
CA GLY A 251 -9.37 19.02 20.42
C GLY A 251 -8.32 18.73 21.51
N ASN A 252 -7.93 17.47 21.70
CA ASN A 252 -6.87 17.06 22.63
C ASN A 252 -5.52 16.79 21.94
N ASP A 253 -5.46 16.95 20.62
CA ASP A 253 -4.26 16.86 19.78
C ASP A 253 -3.50 15.52 19.91
N TYR A 254 -4.22 14.42 20.14
CA TYR A 254 -3.64 13.06 20.14
C TYR A 254 -3.38 12.53 18.73
N HIS A 255 -2.77 13.33 17.85
CA HIS A 255 -2.51 12.93 16.47
C HIS A 255 -1.64 11.65 16.42
N GLY A 256 -2.02 10.72 15.55
CA GLY A 256 -1.36 9.43 15.40
C GLY A 256 -0.36 9.41 14.25
N ILE A 257 0.72 8.66 14.35
CA ILE A 257 1.68 8.46 13.24
C ILE A 257 1.28 7.19 12.47
N MET A 258 1.15 7.28 11.16
CA MET A 258 0.93 6.11 10.31
C MET A 258 2.22 5.30 10.11
N ILE A 259 2.12 3.99 10.32
CA ILE A 259 3.21 3.03 10.13
C ILE A 259 2.74 1.94 9.17
N GLY A 260 2.68 2.24 7.86
CA GLY A 260 2.28 1.28 6.82
C GLY A 260 0.88 1.44 6.22
N PRO A 261 -0.22 1.76 6.97
CA PRO A 261 -1.55 1.81 6.40
C PRO A 261 -1.64 2.75 5.20
N VAL A 262 -2.59 2.44 4.32
CA VAL A 262 -2.82 3.19 3.08
C VAL A 262 -4.09 4.01 3.21
N VAL A 263 -4.02 5.28 2.82
CA VAL A 263 -5.23 6.10 2.68
C VAL A 263 -6.02 5.61 1.47
N LYS A 264 -7.32 5.45 1.65
CA LYS A 264 -8.26 5.08 0.60
C LYS A 264 -9.54 5.86 0.80
N SER A 265 -10.13 6.31 -0.29
CA SER A 265 -11.37 7.08 -0.25
C SER A 265 -12.56 6.25 -0.69
N ARG A 266 -13.69 6.45 -0.02
CA ARG A 266 -15.02 6.25 -0.61
C ARG A 266 -15.29 7.43 -1.53
N TYR A 267 -15.88 7.18 -2.68
CA TYR A 267 -16.23 8.20 -3.65
C TYR A 267 -17.74 8.29 -3.77
N PHE A 268 -18.29 9.49 -3.76
CA PHE A 268 -19.73 9.71 -3.86
C PHE A 268 -20.04 11.10 -4.45
N SER A 269 -21.23 11.24 -5.01
CA SER A 269 -21.78 12.51 -5.51
C SER A 269 -23.30 12.40 -5.65
N ASP A 270 -23.98 13.52 -5.86
CA ASP A 270 -25.43 13.54 -6.08
C ASP A 270 -25.85 12.75 -7.34
N GLU A 271 -25.04 12.80 -8.41
CA GLU A 271 -25.32 12.12 -9.69
C GLU A 271 -24.86 10.66 -9.67
N CYS A 272 -23.82 10.38 -8.89
CA CYS A 272 -23.20 9.08 -8.75
C CYS A 272 -22.97 8.75 -7.27
N PRO A 273 -23.97 8.18 -6.58
CA PRO A 273 -23.89 7.92 -5.13
C PRO A 273 -22.71 7.02 -4.74
N GLU A 274 -22.32 6.11 -5.64
CA GLU A 274 -21.10 5.33 -5.57
C GLU A 274 -20.66 4.99 -7.01
N PRO A 275 -19.34 4.94 -7.31
CA PRO A 275 -18.87 4.45 -8.61
C PRO A 275 -19.36 3.03 -8.86
N ASP A 276 -20.00 2.81 -10.00
CA ASP A 276 -20.55 1.50 -10.41
C ASP A 276 -19.83 0.91 -11.63
N GLY A 277 -18.85 1.63 -12.17
CA GLY A 277 -18.07 1.24 -13.34
C GLY A 277 -18.79 1.47 -14.66
N THR A 278 -19.93 2.18 -14.70
CA THR A 278 -20.52 2.63 -15.97
C THR A 278 -19.77 3.84 -16.53
N MET A 279 -20.08 4.26 -17.76
CA MET A 279 -19.46 5.46 -18.35
C MET A 279 -19.89 6.76 -17.66
N ASP A 280 -21.07 6.78 -17.04
CA ASP A 280 -21.61 7.93 -16.30
C ASP A 280 -21.09 7.94 -14.85
N CYS A 281 -20.79 6.75 -14.31
CA CYS A 281 -20.30 6.53 -12.95
C CYS A 281 -18.99 5.70 -12.93
N PRO A 282 -17.93 6.13 -13.66
CA PRO A 282 -16.71 5.35 -13.77
C PRO A 282 -15.94 5.34 -12.44
N TYR A 283 -15.19 4.27 -12.22
CA TYR A 283 -14.22 4.21 -11.13
C TYR A 283 -13.14 5.28 -11.32
N PRO A 284 -12.80 6.09 -10.30
CA PRO A 284 -11.78 7.13 -10.43
C PRO A 284 -10.35 6.57 -10.50
N THR A 285 -10.15 5.35 -9.98
CA THR A 285 -8.84 4.68 -9.92
C THR A 285 -8.94 3.23 -10.40
N ILE A 286 -7.86 2.69 -10.96
CA ILE A 286 -7.75 1.28 -11.35
C ILE A 286 -7.90 0.40 -10.10
N ALA A 287 -7.32 0.80 -8.96
CA ALA A 287 -7.45 0.10 -7.69
C ALA A 287 -8.93 -0.04 -7.25
N SER A 288 -9.74 1.01 -7.38
CA SER A 288 -11.17 0.93 -7.00
C SER A 288 -11.97 -0.01 -7.89
N ALA A 289 -11.69 -0.07 -9.20
CA ALA A 289 -12.32 -1.05 -10.09
C ALA A 289 -11.92 -2.49 -9.74
N LEU A 290 -10.68 -2.71 -9.30
CA LEU A 290 -10.21 -4.02 -8.85
C LEU A 290 -10.89 -4.51 -7.57
N GLU A 291 -11.55 -3.65 -6.80
CA GLU A 291 -12.33 -4.06 -5.61
C GLU A 291 -13.71 -4.65 -5.97
N ASP A 292 -14.36 -4.22 -7.06
CA ASP A 292 -15.65 -4.77 -7.53
C ASP A 292 -15.51 -5.78 -8.67
N VAL A 293 -14.31 -5.93 -9.25
CA VAL A 293 -14.11 -6.81 -10.40
C VAL A 293 -14.48 -8.26 -10.07
N ARG A 294 -15.20 -8.89 -10.99
CA ARG A 294 -15.61 -10.30 -10.90
C ARG A 294 -15.09 -11.04 -12.12
N ALA A 295 -15.09 -12.36 -12.00
CA ALA A 295 -14.82 -13.25 -13.11
C ALA A 295 -15.62 -12.81 -14.35
N TRP A 296 -14.96 -12.79 -15.53
CA TRP A 296 -15.49 -12.32 -16.81
C TRP A 296 -15.55 -10.81 -17.06
N ASP A 297 -15.32 -9.96 -16.06
CA ASP A 297 -15.37 -8.52 -16.28
C ASP A 297 -14.20 -8.01 -17.13
N ARG A 298 -14.42 -6.87 -17.78
CA ARG A 298 -13.40 -6.11 -18.50
C ARG A 298 -13.24 -4.76 -17.83
N ILE A 299 -12.06 -4.45 -17.33
CA ILE A 299 -11.72 -3.11 -16.86
C ILE A 299 -11.22 -2.30 -18.07
N ILE A 300 -11.97 -1.26 -18.43
CA ILE A 300 -11.69 -0.38 -19.57
C ILE A 300 -11.20 0.97 -19.06
N ILE A 301 -9.92 1.27 -19.27
CA ILE A 301 -9.27 2.45 -18.70
C ILE A 301 -9.23 3.59 -19.73
N ARG A 302 -9.73 4.77 -19.36
CA ARG A 302 -9.67 5.97 -20.21
C ARG A 302 -8.26 6.56 -20.28
N GLU A 303 -7.97 7.28 -21.35
CA GLU A 303 -6.67 7.90 -21.63
C GLU A 303 -6.09 8.62 -20.41
N GLY A 304 -4.81 8.37 -20.12
CA GLY A 304 -4.15 9.09 -19.06
C GLY A 304 -2.89 8.41 -18.51
N ARG A 305 -2.18 9.19 -17.70
CA ARG A 305 -1.09 8.74 -16.85
C ARG A 305 -1.61 8.66 -15.42
N TYR A 306 -1.70 7.44 -14.89
CA TYR A 306 -2.27 7.07 -13.61
C TYR A 306 -1.13 6.83 -12.63
N THR A 307 -0.94 7.77 -11.70
CA THR A 307 -0.07 7.56 -10.55
C THR A 307 -0.83 6.67 -9.57
N GLU A 308 -0.59 5.37 -9.60
CA GLU A 308 -1.28 4.42 -8.72
C GLU A 308 -0.33 3.35 -8.19
N PHE A 309 -0.44 3.07 -6.90
CA PHE A 309 0.29 2.01 -6.21
C PHE A 309 -0.69 0.88 -5.89
N ILE A 310 -0.74 -0.11 -6.77
CA ILE A 310 -1.71 -1.21 -6.72
C ILE A 310 -1.09 -2.39 -5.97
N MET A 311 -1.40 -2.48 -4.68
CA MET A 311 -1.09 -3.63 -3.83
C MET A 311 -2.37 -4.44 -3.63
N LYS A 312 -2.39 -5.71 -4.03
CA LYS A 312 -3.61 -6.52 -3.93
C LYS A 312 -3.32 -8.01 -3.76
N ASP A 313 -3.90 -8.59 -2.72
CA ASP A 313 -3.93 -10.04 -2.52
C ASP A 313 -5.26 -10.58 -3.03
N GLY A 314 -5.19 -11.45 -4.02
CA GLY A 314 -6.36 -12.13 -4.56
C GLY A 314 -7.09 -11.34 -5.64
N ILE A 315 -6.99 -11.81 -6.89
CA ILE A 315 -7.84 -11.37 -8.00
C ILE A 315 -8.42 -12.61 -8.68
N ASN A 316 -9.74 -12.62 -8.87
CA ASN A 316 -10.48 -13.72 -9.50
C ASN A 316 -10.34 -15.08 -8.78
N ILE A 317 -10.28 -15.05 -7.46
CA ILE A 317 -10.09 -16.24 -6.60
C ILE A 317 -11.37 -16.69 -5.87
N GLU A 318 -12.51 -16.04 -6.15
CA GLU A 318 -13.75 -16.29 -5.43
C GLU A 318 -14.41 -17.61 -5.86
N GLY A 319 -14.72 -18.47 -4.89
CA GLY A 319 -15.42 -19.73 -5.14
C GLY A 319 -14.54 -20.83 -5.78
N THR A 320 -13.21 -20.68 -5.72
CA THR A 320 -12.25 -21.58 -6.36
C THR A 320 -11.26 -22.17 -5.35
N ASP A 321 -11.04 -23.48 -5.38
CA ASP A 321 -10.04 -24.19 -4.58
C ASP A 321 -8.72 -24.33 -5.36
N TYR A 322 -8.12 -23.21 -5.79
CA TYR A 322 -6.86 -23.27 -6.55
C TYR A 322 -5.73 -23.87 -5.71
N ASN A 323 -5.06 -24.89 -6.26
CA ASN A 323 -3.76 -25.29 -5.76
C ASN A 323 -2.69 -24.27 -6.15
N TRP A 324 -2.23 -23.48 -5.17
CA TRP A 324 -1.16 -22.48 -5.34
C TRP A 324 0.25 -23.06 -5.18
N SER A 325 0.37 -24.39 -5.02
CA SER A 325 1.66 -25.07 -4.86
C SER A 325 2.57 -24.79 -6.06
N PRO A 326 3.80 -24.28 -5.86
CA PRO A 326 4.71 -23.98 -6.96
C PRO A 326 5.14 -25.22 -7.75
N LEU A 327 4.84 -26.44 -7.27
CA LEU A 327 5.25 -27.71 -7.87
C LEU A 327 4.16 -28.38 -8.73
N ASP A 328 2.88 -28.16 -8.41
CA ASP A 328 1.74 -28.78 -9.11
C ASP A 328 0.46 -27.91 -9.03
N PRO A 329 0.45 -26.70 -9.60
CA PRO A 329 -0.73 -25.84 -9.56
C PRO A 329 -1.93 -26.38 -10.35
N ASP A 330 -3.14 -26.01 -9.95
CA ASP A 330 -4.38 -26.36 -10.66
C ASP A 330 -4.47 -25.62 -12.01
N TYR A 331 -3.79 -26.16 -13.01
CA TYR A 331 -3.80 -25.64 -14.38
C TYR A 331 -4.92 -26.29 -15.19
N GLY A 332 -6.16 -25.99 -14.83
CA GLY A 332 -7.35 -26.50 -15.49
C GLY A 332 -7.69 -25.81 -16.82
N GLY A 333 -6.79 -25.84 -17.83
CA GLY A 333 -7.02 -25.25 -19.17
C GLY A 333 -7.32 -23.74 -19.12
N PRO A 334 -7.63 -23.04 -20.22
CA PRO A 334 -8.13 -21.66 -20.13
C PRO A 334 -9.51 -21.71 -19.46
N PRO A 335 -9.66 -21.31 -18.20
CA PRO A 335 -10.95 -21.31 -17.54
C PRO A 335 -11.70 -20.15 -18.17
N THR A 336 -12.97 -20.36 -18.44
CA THR A 336 -13.77 -19.43 -19.22
C THR A 336 -13.87 -18.05 -18.55
N ASN A 337 -13.50 -17.88 -17.29
CA ASN A 337 -13.78 -16.71 -16.44
C ASN A 337 -12.71 -15.59 -16.39
N THR A 338 -11.95 -15.38 -17.45
CA THR A 338 -10.86 -14.38 -17.53
C THR A 338 -11.34 -12.95 -17.27
N ILE A 339 -10.55 -12.19 -16.49
CA ILE A 339 -10.68 -10.73 -16.35
C ILE A 339 -9.69 -10.07 -17.32
N THR A 340 -10.15 -9.09 -18.09
CA THR A 340 -9.28 -8.31 -18.99
C THR A 340 -9.14 -6.88 -18.49
N ILE A 341 -7.93 -6.34 -18.51
CA ILE A 341 -7.61 -4.97 -18.14
C ILE A 341 -6.93 -4.31 -19.33
N GLU A 342 -7.60 -3.32 -19.93
CA GLU A 342 -7.14 -2.72 -21.18
C GLU A 342 -7.58 -1.25 -21.32
N PRO A 343 -6.87 -0.43 -22.10
CA PRO A 343 -7.31 0.91 -22.45
C PRO A 343 -8.62 0.90 -23.25
N TYR A 344 -9.36 1.99 -23.17
CA TYR A 344 -10.41 2.28 -24.14
C TYR A 344 -9.83 2.30 -25.57
N PRO A 345 -10.56 1.84 -26.60
CA PRO A 345 -10.01 1.71 -27.95
C PRO A 345 -9.35 3.00 -28.49
N ASN A 346 -8.09 2.87 -28.94
CA ASN A 346 -7.22 3.95 -29.44
C ASN A 346 -6.75 4.99 -28.40
N GLU A 347 -6.99 4.74 -27.11
CA GLU A 347 -6.47 5.57 -26.02
C GLU A 347 -5.16 4.98 -25.48
N THR A 348 -4.30 5.85 -24.94
CA THR A 348 -3.04 5.44 -24.33
C THR A 348 -3.13 5.56 -22.81
N VAL A 349 -2.78 4.48 -22.12
CA VAL A 349 -2.76 4.43 -20.65
C VAL A 349 -1.35 4.13 -20.18
N VAL A 350 -0.90 4.94 -19.21
CA VAL A 350 0.35 4.72 -18.48
C VAL A 350 0.01 4.52 -17.02
N ILE A 351 0.39 3.37 -16.46
CA ILE A 351 0.43 3.14 -15.00
C ILE A 351 1.84 3.54 -14.57
N ASP A 352 1.94 4.51 -13.66
CA ASP A 352 3.19 5.18 -13.32
C ASP A 352 3.49 5.13 -11.83
N GLY A 353 4.70 4.65 -11.48
CA GLY A 353 5.22 4.57 -10.12
C GLY A 353 6.01 5.80 -9.68
N SER A 354 6.08 6.81 -10.55
CA SER A 354 6.58 8.15 -10.27
C SER A 354 5.42 9.13 -10.16
N ILE A 355 5.64 10.21 -9.42
CA ILE A 355 4.70 11.30 -9.23
C ILE A 355 5.18 12.55 -9.96
N SER A 356 4.25 13.40 -10.42
CA SER A 356 4.61 14.73 -10.92
C SER A 356 4.74 15.69 -9.74
N ILE A 357 5.81 16.48 -9.69
CA ILE A 357 5.91 17.57 -8.72
C ILE A 357 5.51 18.89 -9.37
N ASN A 358 4.94 19.79 -8.58
CA ASN A 358 4.61 21.15 -8.98
C ASN A 358 5.36 22.14 -8.07
N VAL A 359 6.55 22.56 -8.49
CA VAL A 359 7.43 23.38 -7.65
C VAL A 359 8.06 24.53 -8.42
N ASP A 360 8.34 25.63 -7.71
CA ASP A 360 9.09 26.75 -8.28
C ASP A 360 10.59 26.53 -8.13
N TRP A 361 11.30 26.44 -9.25
CA TRP A 361 12.74 26.22 -9.29
C TRP A 361 13.52 27.53 -9.16
N GLU A 362 14.50 27.57 -8.26
CA GLU A 362 15.42 28.69 -8.13
C GLU A 362 16.85 28.31 -8.53
N PRO A 363 17.60 29.23 -9.16
CA PRO A 363 19.00 29.02 -9.46
C PRO A 363 19.82 28.98 -8.16
N TYR A 364 20.72 28.01 -8.06
CA TYR A 364 21.59 27.80 -6.92
C TYR A 364 23.03 27.61 -7.38
N TYR A 365 23.99 28.10 -6.62
CA TYR A 365 25.40 27.94 -6.94
C TYR A 365 26.12 27.26 -5.77
N HIS A 366 26.75 26.12 -6.05
CA HIS A 366 27.50 25.36 -5.06
C HIS A 366 28.72 24.69 -5.70
N ASN A 367 29.85 24.68 -4.98
CA ASN A 367 31.15 24.13 -5.44
C ASN A 367 31.63 24.56 -6.84
N GLY A 368 31.25 25.75 -7.32
CA GLY A 368 31.65 26.26 -8.64
C GLY A 368 30.73 25.85 -9.79
N HIS A 369 29.63 25.18 -9.48
CA HIS A 369 28.61 24.73 -10.43
C HIS A 369 27.28 25.46 -10.17
N GLY A 370 26.49 25.63 -11.23
CA GLY A 370 25.15 26.22 -11.18
C GLY A 370 24.09 25.13 -11.32
N PHE A 371 23.12 25.14 -10.41
CA PHE A 371 22.07 24.13 -10.26
C PHE A 371 20.69 24.79 -10.20
N PHE A 372 19.65 23.97 -10.29
CA PHE A 372 18.30 24.33 -9.87
C PHE A 372 18.00 23.65 -8.55
N ARG A 373 17.27 24.32 -7.67
CA ARG A 373 16.74 23.69 -6.45
C ARG A 373 15.31 24.11 -6.17
N ALA A 374 14.59 23.26 -5.45
CA ALA A 374 13.26 23.53 -4.96
C ALA A 374 13.00 22.73 -3.67
N ILE A 375 12.16 23.28 -2.79
CA ILE A 375 11.60 22.53 -1.66
C ILE A 375 10.40 21.75 -2.21
N LEU A 376 10.30 20.47 -1.88
CA LEU A 376 9.18 19.64 -2.28
C LEU A 376 7.95 19.91 -1.39
N ASP A 377 6.76 19.82 -1.98
CA ASP A 377 5.50 19.87 -1.24
C ASP A 377 5.16 18.48 -0.71
N SER A 378 5.69 18.15 0.47
CA SER A 378 5.53 16.82 1.07
C SER A 378 4.09 16.44 1.34
N ALA A 379 3.21 17.41 1.64
CA ALA A 379 1.79 17.16 1.83
C ALA A 379 1.12 16.76 0.52
N ALA A 380 1.34 17.53 -0.57
CA ALA A 380 0.80 17.18 -1.88
C ALA A 380 1.35 15.85 -2.41
N ILE A 381 2.62 15.54 -2.12
CA ILE A 381 3.22 14.25 -2.46
C ILE A 381 2.56 13.11 -1.67
N ALA A 382 2.40 13.29 -0.35
CA ALA A 382 1.79 12.31 0.52
C ALA A 382 0.34 12.01 0.13
N ASP A 383 -0.41 13.05 -0.26
CA ASP A 383 -1.76 12.92 -0.78
C ASP A 383 -1.78 12.13 -2.10
N GLU A 384 -0.90 12.42 -3.06
CA GLU A 384 -0.86 11.71 -4.35
C GLU A 384 -0.51 10.21 -4.16
N ILE A 385 0.39 9.88 -3.25
CA ILE A 385 0.78 8.48 -2.98
C ILE A 385 -0.07 7.80 -1.91
N GLN A 386 -0.97 8.56 -1.27
CA GLN A 386 -1.88 8.11 -0.22
C GLN A 386 -1.15 7.51 0.99
N ARG A 387 0.05 8.05 1.30
CA ARG A 387 1.00 7.60 2.35
C ARG A 387 2.00 8.70 2.72
N PRO A 388 2.69 8.60 3.88
CA PRO A 388 3.75 9.53 4.23
C PRO A 388 4.85 9.62 3.16
N PHE A 389 5.26 10.84 2.80
CA PHE A 389 6.41 11.08 1.95
C PHE A 389 7.70 11.03 2.78
N ARG A 390 8.71 10.31 2.28
CA ARG A 390 9.97 10.07 3.01
C ARG A 390 11.21 10.51 2.24
N ASP A 391 11.35 10.01 1.02
CA ASP A 391 12.58 10.17 0.26
C ASP A 391 12.34 10.12 -1.26
N VAL A 392 13.33 10.60 -2.01
CA VAL A 392 13.39 10.56 -3.47
C VAL A 392 14.35 9.47 -3.93
N TYR A 393 13.85 8.55 -4.75
CA TYR A 393 14.56 7.38 -5.26
C TYR A 393 14.89 7.44 -6.75
N GLY A 394 14.35 8.42 -7.47
CA GLY A 394 14.60 8.63 -8.89
C GLY A 394 13.98 9.93 -9.36
N VAL A 395 14.59 10.54 -10.38
CA VAL A 395 14.16 11.82 -10.94
C VAL A 395 14.15 11.73 -12.46
N TRP A 396 13.11 12.29 -13.07
CA TRP A 396 12.98 12.42 -14.52
C TRP A 396 12.55 13.84 -14.89
N ILE A 397 13.03 14.34 -16.03
CA ILE A 397 12.60 15.62 -16.62
C ILE A 397 12.09 15.32 -18.02
N ASN A 398 10.79 15.52 -18.31
CA ASN A 398 10.18 15.09 -19.57
C ASN A 398 10.46 13.60 -19.90
N ASP A 399 10.31 12.71 -18.92
CA ASP A 399 10.66 11.28 -18.99
C ASP A 399 12.16 10.97 -19.25
N ARG A 400 13.06 11.97 -19.31
CA ARG A 400 14.50 11.76 -19.31
C ARG A 400 14.98 11.51 -17.88
N TYR A 401 15.44 10.30 -17.62
CA TYR A 401 16.07 9.91 -16.36
C TYR A 401 17.23 10.86 -16.01
N GLN A 402 17.29 11.29 -14.76
CA GLN A 402 18.41 12.02 -14.17
C GLN A 402 19.19 11.07 -13.26
N ILE A 403 20.51 11.16 -13.30
CA ILE A 403 21.42 10.31 -12.55
C ILE A 403 21.44 10.80 -11.10
N PRO A 404 21.28 9.95 -10.07
CA PRO A 404 21.63 10.37 -8.72
C PRO A 404 23.10 10.81 -8.70
N ALA A 405 23.45 11.92 -8.03
CA ALA A 405 24.83 12.38 -7.96
C ALA A 405 25.74 11.29 -7.39
N VAL A 406 26.80 10.91 -8.12
CA VAL A 406 27.64 9.74 -7.79
C VAL A 406 29.13 10.05 -7.94
N SER A 407 29.99 9.27 -7.28
CA SER A 407 31.44 9.32 -7.52
C SER A 407 32.01 7.92 -7.75
N PRO A 408 32.83 7.70 -8.79
CA PRO A 408 33.11 8.61 -9.91
C PRO A 408 31.89 8.83 -10.80
N ASN A 409 31.84 9.96 -11.51
CA ASN A 409 30.71 10.31 -12.39
C ASN A 409 30.54 9.30 -13.53
N ILE A 410 29.30 9.14 -13.95
CA ILE A 410 28.92 8.31 -15.11
C ILE A 410 28.18 9.14 -16.16
N LYS A 411 28.24 8.68 -17.40
CA LYS A 411 27.35 9.16 -18.48
C LYS A 411 25.93 8.74 -18.17
N ASN A 412 24.96 9.52 -18.65
CA ASN A 412 23.57 9.15 -18.49
C ASN A 412 23.31 7.80 -19.15
N PRO A 413 22.98 6.78 -18.36
CA PRO A 413 23.04 5.43 -18.91
C PRO A 413 21.73 5.01 -19.61
N THR A 414 20.75 5.93 -19.73
CA THR A 414 19.68 5.83 -20.75
C THR A 414 20.14 6.18 -22.16
N ASP A 415 21.31 6.80 -22.32
CA ASP A 415 21.80 7.12 -23.66
C ASP A 415 22.07 5.84 -24.45
N PRO A 416 21.77 5.82 -25.77
CA PRO A 416 22.16 4.71 -26.62
C PRO A 416 23.67 4.48 -26.53
N SER A 417 24.07 3.40 -25.87
CA SER A 417 25.45 2.96 -25.81
C SER A 417 25.51 1.47 -26.15
N TYR A 418 26.55 1.07 -26.85
CA TYR A 418 26.82 -0.34 -27.16
C TYR A 418 27.58 -1.03 -26.01
N GLY A 419 27.63 -0.43 -24.81
CA GLY A 419 28.48 -0.88 -23.72
C GLY A 419 27.75 -1.77 -22.73
N GLY A 420 28.09 -3.05 -22.71
CA GLY A 420 27.71 -3.97 -21.64
C GLY A 420 28.84 -4.18 -20.61
N PRO A 421 28.62 -5.07 -19.62
CA PRO A 421 29.62 -5.47 -18.62
C PRO A 421 30.98 -5.88 -19.19
N ASN A 422 30.99 -6.36 -20.42
CA ASN A 422 32.17 -6.90 -21.08
C ASN A 422 32.91 -5.88 -21.96
N ASP A 423 32.29 -4.74 -22.24
CA ASP A 423 32.78 -3.80 -23.26
C ASP A 423 33.48 -2.58 -22.64
N HIS A 424 33.39 -2.41 -21.31
CA HIS A 424 34.03 -1.36 -20.50
C HIS A 424 33.99 0.02 -21.17
N VAL A 425 32.83 0.41 -21.71
CA VAL A 425 32.69 1.65 -22.46
C VAL A 425 32.97 2.85 -21.55
N PRO A 426 33.80 3.82 -21.99
CA PRO A 426 34.21 4.90 -21.12
C PRO A 426 33.07 5.73 -20.52
N GLY A 427 33.11 5.92 -19.19
CA GLY A 427 32.11 6.65 -18.42
C GLY A 427 30.83 5.87 -18.14
N THR A 428 30.82 4.55 -18.36
CA THR A 428 29.72 3.68 -17.89
C THR A 428 30.03 3.14 -16.51
N PHE A 429 29.01 2.76 -15.74
CA PHE A 429 29.16 2.08 -14.45
C PHE A 429 30.09 0.86 -14.52
N TRP A 430 30.17 0.19 -15.67
CA TRP A 430 31.01 -0.99 -15.90
C TRP A 430 32.51 -0.70 -16.01
N GLU A 431 32.89 0.56 -16.24
CA GLU A 431 34.28 1.01 -16.23
C GLU A 431 34.63 1.67 -14.89
N VAL A 432 33.69 2.40 -14.28
CA VAL A 432 33.92 3.15 -13.05
C VAL A 432 33.24 2.47 -11.87
N ASP A 433 34.03 1.97 -10.92
CA ASP A 433 33.53 1.37 -9.67
C ASP A 433 32.86 2.45 -8.78
N VAL A 434 31.62 2.84 -9.13
CA VAL A 434 30.85 3.86 -8.41
C VAL A 434 30.69 3.48 -6.95
N VAL A 435 30.96 4.43 -6.06
CA VAL A 435 30.74 4.28 -4.62
C VAL A 435 29.23 4.18 -4.37
N GLN A 436 28.81 3.03 -3.85
CA GLN A 436 27.41 2.77 -3.54
C GLN A 436 27.04 3.40 -2.19
N SER A 437 25.76 3.72 -2.00
CA SER A 437 25.23 4.09 -0.69
C SER A 437 25.28 2.91 0.28
N TYR A 438 24.99 3.11 1.56
CA TYR A 438 24.46 2.04 2.39
C TYR A 438 22.95 2.25 2.55
N MET A 439 22.22 1.21 2.96
CA MET A 439 20.88 1.40 3.50
C MET A 439 21.05 1.62 5.00
N GLN A 440 20.45 2.68 5.55
CA GLN A 440 20.36 2.85 6.99
C GLN A 440 19.13 2.09 7.51
N PHE A 441 19.27 1.50 8.70
CA PHE A 441 18.17 0.96 9.48
C PHE A 441 18.14 1.74 10.80
N GLY A 442 17.06 2.48 11.07
CA GLY A 442 16.92 3.27 12.29
C GLY A 442 16.85 2.44 13.58
N GLU A 443 17.09 3.09 14.74
CA GLU A 443 16.78 2.48 16.04
C GLU A 443 15.26 2.40 16.28
N VAL A 444 14.84 1.36 17.01
CA VAL A 444 13.49 0.81 17.25
C VAL A 444 12.42 1.80 17.81
N ARG A 445 12.68 3.10 17.87
CA ARG A 445 11.71 4.08 18.39
C ARG A 445 10.68 4.55 17.36
N GLU A 446 10.93 4.40 16.05
CA GLU A 446 10.09 4.99 14.98
C GLU A 446 9.86 4.05 13.79
N GLY A 447 9.66 2.74 14.05
CA GLY A 447 9.65 1.78 12.95
C GLY A 447 11.05 1.65 12.34
N ASN A 448 11.30 0.57 11.61
CA ASN A 448 12.62 0.34 11.04
C ASN A 448 12.63 0.97 9.65
N GLU A 449 12.72 2.30 9.57
CA GLU A 449 12.75 3.03 8.28
C GLU A 449 13.97 2.58 7.45
N MET A 450 13.72 2.17 6.22
CA MET A 450 14.76 1.91 5.23
C MET A 450 14.91 3.18 4.38
N SER A 451 15.92 3.97 4.67
CA SER A 451 16.25 5.18 3.90
C SER A 451 17.62 5.05 3.24
N ILE A 452 17.84 5.86 2.19
CA ILE A 452 19.16 6.00 1.60
C ILE A 452 20.06 6.68 2.64
N ASP A 453 21.21 6.08 2.93
CA ASP A 453 22.25 6.72 3.73
C ASP A 453 22.76 7.99 3.03
N ARG A 454 22.22 9.16 3.40
CA ARG A 454 22.64 10.45 2.82
C ARG A 454 24.03 10.89 3.32
N GLU A 455 24.71 10.12 4.18
CA GLU A 455 26.10 10.35 4.57
C GLU A 455 27.11 9.60 3.69
N TYR A 456 26.68 8.64 2.85
CA TYR A 456 27.58 7.82 2.01
C TYR A 456 26.99 7.52 0.61
N GLY A 457 27.81 7.56 -0.44
CA GLY A 457 27.46 7.00 -1.76
C GLY A 457 26.76 7.94 -2.74
N LEU A 458 25.43 8.09 -2.67
CA LEU A 458 24.60 8.55 -3.82
C LEU A 458 23.69 9.74 -3.50
N ALA A 459 23.35 10.51 -4.54
CA ALA A 459 22.38 11.61 -4.53
C ALA A 459 22.61 12.63 -3.39
N ARG A 460 23.89 12.91 -3.14
CA ARG A 460 24.36 13.90 -2.17
C ARG A 460 24.75 15.20 -2.85
N LEU A 461 24.47 16.32 -2.18
CA LEU A 461 24.74 17.65 -2.72
C LEU A 461 26.24 17.89 -2.98
N ASP A 462 27.13 17.31 -2.16
CA ASP A 462 28.57 17.51 -2.31
C ASP A 462 29.20 16.67 -3.45
N LEU A 463 28.45 15.67 -3.96
CA LEU A 463 28.81 14.90 -5.15
C LEU A 463 28.18 15.45 -6.43
N LEU A 464 27.24 16.39 -6.33
CA LEU A 464 26.54 16.95 -7.47
C LEU A 464 27.49 17.86 -8.26
N ASP A 465 28.01 17.39 -9.39
CA ASP A 465 29.06 18.12 -10.12
C ASP A 465 29.04 17.94 -11.66
N THR A 466 28.16 17.09 -12.22
CA THR A 466 28.00 16.92 -13.67
C THR A 466 26.55 17.05 -14.15
N LEU A 467 26.39 17.35 -15.44
CA LEU A 467 25.08 17.48 -16.09
C LEU A 467 24.23 16.21 -15.93
N GLU A 468 22.93 16.44 -15.84
CA GLU A 468 21.88 15.43 -15.68
C GLU A 468 21.92 14.70 -14.33
N GLU A 469 22.61 15.24 -13.33
CA GLU A 469 22.59 14.72 -11.96
C GLU A 469 21.55 15.39 -11.05
N TRP A 470 21.15 14.68 -9.99
CA TRP A 470 20.32 15.22 -8.92
C TRP A 470 20.81 14.80 -7.52
N ALA A 471 20.46 15.60 -6.52
CA ALA A 471 20.66 15.30 -5.11
C ALA A 471 19.42 15.70 -4.30
N PHE A 472 19.18 15.03 -3.17
CA PHE A 472 18.05 15.34 -2.30
C PHE A 472 18.48 15.37 -0.84
N ASP A 473 18.02 16.38 -0.11
CA ASP A 473 18.22 16.51 1.32
C ASP A 473 16.88 16.29 2.04
N PRO A 474 16.68 15.14 2.72
CA PRO A 474 15.43 14.83 3.41
C PRO A 474 15.18 15.71 4.64
N GLN A 475 16.20 16.36 5.22
CA GLN A 475 15.99 17.24 6.38
C GLN A 475 15.35 18.58 6.00
N THR A 476 15.65 19.04 4.78
CA THR A 476 15.14 20.31 4.25
C THR A 476 14.13 20.11 3.12
N GLU A 477 13.82 18.85 2.79
CA GLU A 477 12.97 18.42 1.68
C GLU A 477 13.40 19.03 0.34
N MET A 478 14.69 19.32 0.20
CA MET A 478 15.22 20.10 -0.91
C MET A 478 15.78 19.20 -2.00
N LEU A 479 15.22 19.32 -3.20
CA LEU A 479 15.69 18.65 -4.40
C LEU A 479 16.59 19.59 -5.20
N TYR A 480 17.77 19.09 -5.59
CA TYR A 480 18.77 19.80 -6.41
C TYR A 480 18.95 19.06 -7.73
N ILE A 481 19.01 19.80 -8.84
CA ILE A 481 19.18 19.26 -10.19
C ILE A 481 20.24 20.04 -10.94
N TYR A 482 21.26 19.35 -11.45
CA TYR A 482 22.17 19.91 -12.44
C TYR A 482 21.64 19.63 -13.85
N ALA A 483 20.79 20.53 -14.34
CA ALA A 483 20.09 20.32 -15.60
C ALA A 483 20.98 20.51 -16.84
N ASP A 484 20.78 19.66 -17.84
CA ASP A 484 21.22 19.92 -19.20
C ASP A 484 20.25 20.89 -19.90
N GLU A 485 20.76 21.77 -20.77
CA GLU A 485 19.96 22.78 -21.47
C GLU A 485 18.80 22.19 -22.31
N ARG A 486 18.92 20.92 -22.71
CA ARG A 486 17.87 20.16 -23.43
C ARG A 486 16.73 19.72 -22.51
N PHE A 487 16.99 19.63 -21.20
CA PHE A 487 16.10 19.06 -20.19
C PHE A 487 16.01 19.99 -18.97
N MET A 488 15.65 21.24 -19.21
CA MET A 488 15.50 22.22 -18.14
C MET A 488 14.27 21.90 -17.27
N PRO A 489 14.38 21.92 -15.93
CA PRO A 489 13.23 21.77 -15.07
C PRO A 489 12.31 22.98 -15.20
N SER A 490 11.02 22.70 -15.31
CA SER A 490 9.91 23.64 -15.18
C SER A 490 9.08 23.22 -13.98
N SER A 491 8.03 23.99 -13.68
CA SER A 491 7.17 23.66 -12.54
C SER A 491 6.54 22.29 -12.65
N THR A 492 6.24 21.79 -13.85
CA THR A 492 5.37 20.60 -14.03
C THR A 492 6.02 19.45 -14.80
N ASN A 493 7.25 19.59 -15.29
CA ASN A 493 7.88 18.58 -16.14
C ASN A 493 8.82 17.61 -15.39
N VAL A 494 8.98 17.80 -14.08
CA VAL A 494 9.80 16.94 -13.24
C VAL A 494 8.93 15.90 -12.58
N ARG A 495 9.37 14.64 -12.63
CA ARG A 495 8.77 13.53 -11.92
C ARG A 495 9.76 12.91 -10.97
N ILE A 496 9.28 12.47 -9.82
CA ILE A 496 10.09 11.78 -8.82
C ILE A 496 9.48 10.44 -8.48
N ARG A 497 10.32 9.46 -8.15
CA ARG A 497 9.88 8.21 -7.58
C ARG A 497 10.08 8.25 -6.07
N VAL A 498 9.05 7.88 -5.33
CA VAL A 498 9.01 8.00 -3.86
C VAL A 498 8.62 6.70 -3.15
N LEU A 499 8.25 5.65 -3.89
CA LEU A 499 7.91 4.34 -3.34
C LEU A 499 8.63 3.21 -4.07
N HIS A 500 8.69 2.06 -3.39
CA HIS A 500 9.28 0.86 -3.95
C HIS A 500 8.44 0.26 -5.05
N ARG A 501 7.30 -0.32 -4.73
CA ARG A 501 6.51 -1.05 -5.73
C ARG A 501 5.39 -0.17 -6.22
N MET A 502 5.25 -0.10 -7.54
CA MET A 502 4.04 0.42 -8.18
C MET A 502 2.96 -0.66 -8.22
N ILE A 503 3.35 -1.92 -8.43
CA ILE A 503 2.41 -3.04 -8.50
C ILE A 503 2.94 -4.20 -7.66
N ASN A 504 2.13 -4.69 -6.72
CA ASN A 504 2.36 -5.93 -6.01
C ASN A 504 1.06 -6.71 -5.94
N ILE A 505 0.92 -7.70 -6.82
CA ILE A 505 -0.30 -8.50 -6.88
C ILE A 505 0.06 -9.96 -6.65
N GLN A 506 -0.50 -10.55 -5.61
CA GLN A 506 -0.31 -11.97 -5.29
C GLN A 506 -1.65 -12.71 -5.39
N TYR A 507 -1.58 -14.03 -5.56
CA TYR A 507 -2.75 -14.91 -5.67
C TYR A 507 -3.72 -14.47 -6.77
N VAL A 508 -3.22 -14.21 -7.98
CA VAL A 508 -4.02 -13.86 -9.15
C VAL A 508 -4.40 -15.10 -9.94
N ALA A 509 -5.61 -15.16 -10.50
CA ALA A 509 -6.00 -16.21 -11.45
C ALA A 509 -6.68 -15.65 -12.70
N ASN A 510 -6.27 -16.06 -13.90
CA ASN A 510 -6.94 -15.72 -15.17
C ASN A 510 -7.15 -14.20 -15.35
N VAL A 511 -6.04 -13.45 -15.37
CA VAL A 511 -6.07 -11.99 -15.56
C VAL A 511 -5.15 -11.62 -16.71
N GLU A 512 -5.63 -10.75 -17.59
CA GLU A 512 -4.88 -10.25 -18.74
C GLU A 512 -4.73 -8.73 -18.67
N PHE A 513 -3.49 -8.26 -18.83
CA PHE A 513 -3.15 -6.85 -19.05
C PHE A 513 -2.80 -6.66 -20.52
N ARG A 514 -3.51 -5.78 -21.22
CA ARG A 514 -3.37 -5.60 -22.68
C ARG A 514 -3.08 -4.16 -23.04
N ASN A 515 -2.08 -3.91 -23.87
CA ASN A 515 -1.78 -2.59 -24.44
C ASN A 515 -1.56 -1.46 -23.39
N ILE A 516 -0.98 -1.80 -22.22
CA ILE A 516 -0.70 -0.84 -21.14
C ILE A 516 0.79 -0.50 -21.11
N LYS A 517 1.11 0.77 -20.84
CA LYS A 517 2.48 1.20 -20.51
C LYS A 517 2.65 1.23 -18.98
N PHE A 518 3.71 0.60 -18.49
CA PHE A 518 4.19 0.65 -17.10
C PHE A 518 5.45 1.50 -17.04
N PHE A 519 5.50 2.47 -16.13
CA PHE A 519 6.62 3.42 -16.02
C PHE A 519 7.10 3.59 -14.57
N GLY A 520 8.42 3.69 -14.36
CA GLY A 520 8.99 4.37 -13.19
C GLY A 520 8.93 3.65 -11.82
N GLY A 521 8.35 2.45 -11.72
CA GLY A 521 8.28 1.69 -10.45
C GLY A 521 8.54 0.19 -10.62
N SER A 522 8.88 -0.54 -9.55
CA SER A 522 9.03 -2.00 -9.60
C SER A 522 7.67 -2.72 -9.55
N MET A 523 7.67 -3.96 -10.04
CA MET A 523 6.49 -4.81 -10.11
C MET A 523 6.76 -6.21 -9.55
N ASP A 524 5.82 -6.76 -8.78
CA ASP A 524 5.80 -8.16 -8.34
C ASP A 524 4.41 -8.75 -8.61
N VAL A 525 4.34 -9.74 -9.50
CA VAL A 525 3.07 -10.32 -9.95
C VAL A 525 3.15 -11.84 -9.89
N LYS A 526 2.35 -12.47 -9.03
CA LYS A 526 2.34 -13.93 -8.83
C LYS A 526 0.93 -14.50 -8.87
N GLY A 527 0.79 -15.65 -9.51
CA GLY A 527 -0.49 -16.33 -9.58
C GLY A 527 -0.51 -17.47 -10.58
N LEU A 528 -1.63 -17.58 -11.29
CA LEU A 528 -1.94 -18.60 -12.29
C LEU A 528 -2.57 -17.92 -13.51
N ASN A 529 -2.16 -18.32 -14.72
CA ASN A 529 -2.73 -17.84 -15.98
C ASN A 529 -2.80 -16.30 -16.07
N ILE A 530 -1.67 -15.65 -15.83
CA ILE A 530 -1.54 -14.20 -15.97
C ILE A 530 -0.96 -13.91 -17.36
N LEU A 531 -1.55 -12.99 -18.11
CA LEU A 531 -1.03 -12.57 -19.42
C LEU A 531 -0.73 -11.08 -19.42
N PHE A 532 0.43 -10.71 -19.92
CA PHE A 532 0.75 -9.37 -20.39
C PHE A 532 0.91 -9.42 -21.90
N GLU A 533 0.03 -8.75 -22.65
CA GLU A 533 0.07 -8.72 -24.11
C GLU A 533 0.17 -7.28 -24.62
N ASP A 534 1.03 -7.05 -25.61
CA ASP A 534 1.26 -5.75 -26.24
C ASP A 534 1.63 -4.62 -25.25
N CYS A 535 2.16 -4.99 -24.07
CA CYS A 535 2.50 -4.06 -23.00
C CYS A 535 3.91 -3.47 -23.15
N LYS A 536 4.12 -2.28 -22.59
CA LYS A 536 5.43 -1.62 -22.55
C LYS A 536 5.87 -1.41 -21.11
N PHE A 537 7.07 -1.84 -20.78
CA PHE A 537 7.68 -1.68 -19.46
C PHE A 537 8.91 -0.81 -19.60
N GLU A 538 8.88 0.36 -18.96
CA GLU A 538 9.91 1.38 -19.13
C GLU A 538 10.35 1.91 -17.77
N HIS A 539 11.66 2.07 -17.56
CA HIS A 539 12.17 2.64 -16.31
C HIS A 539 11.72 1.90 -15.04
N LEU A 540 11.43 0.59 -15.13
CA LEU A 540 11.23 -0.21 -13.93
C LEU A 540 12.53 -0.19 -13.11
N HIS A 541 12.44 0.17 -11.85
CA HIS A 541 13.62 0.47 -11.03
C HIS A 541 13.41 -0.13 -9.63
N ASP A 542 14.46 -0.31 -8.84
CA ASP A 542 14.40 -0.70 -7.41
C ASP A 542 14.82 0.53 -6.55
N ILE A 543 14.26 0.76 -5.36
CA ILE A 543 14.49 2.01 -4.60
C ILE A 543 15.92 2.20 -4.13
N THR A 544 16.71 1.14 -4.17
CA THR A 544 18.06 1.18 -3.62
C THR A 544 19.08 0.74 -4.66
N LEU A 545 20.06 1.60 -4.91
CA LEU A 545 21.43 1.13 -5.09
C LEU A 545 21.98 1.08 -3.65
N PRO A 546 22.08 -0.09 -2.97
CA PRO A 546 23.43 -0.65 -2.79
C PRO A 546 23.63 -2.12 -2.33
N ALA A 547 24.91 -2.53 -2.35
CA ALA A 547 25.66 -3.45 -1.48
C ALA A 547 25.19 -4.91 -1.25
N TYR A 548 23.90 -5.23 -1.25
CA TYR A 548 23.38 -6.56 -0.93
C TYR A 548 23.09 -7.38 -2.19
N ARG A 549 24.19 -7.75 -2.85
CA ARG A 549 24.26 -8.38 -4.17
C ARG A 549 23.74 -9.83 -4.27
N ASN A 550 23.29 -10.48 -3.18
CA ASN A 550 23.24 -11.95 -3.16
C ASN A 550 21.96 -12.64 -2.63
N HIS A 551 20.90 -11.94 -2.23
CA HIS A 551 19.81 -12.62 -1.50
C HIS A 551 18.40 -12.12 -1.86
N GLY A 552 17.73 -12.83 -2.78
CA GLY A 552 16.25 -12.95 -2.77
C GLY A 552 15.44 -12.39 -3.96
N PRO A 553 14.11 -12.61 -3.94
CA PRO A 553 13.14 -12.20 -4.97
C PRO A 553 12.74 -10.71 -4.92
N LEU A 554 13.12 -9.96 -3.88
CA LEU A 554 12.70 -8.56 -3.71
C LEU A 554 13.49 -7.52 -4.54
N CYS A 555 14.63 -7.90 -5.10
CA CYS A 555 15.49 -6.96 -5.83
C CYS A 555 15.33 -7.14 -7.34
N ALA A 556 14.22 -6.69 -7.94
CA ALA A 556 14.05 -6.70 -9.40
C ALA A 556 13.10 -5.60 -9.88
N GLY A 557 13.35 -5.08 -11.10
CA GLY A 557 12.42 -4.15 -11.75
C GLY A 557 11.07 -4.81 -12.03
N LEU A 558 11.10 -6.08 -12.47
CA LEU A 558 9.93 -6.96 -12.55
C LEU A 558 10.27 -8.33 -11.95
N PHE A 559 9.45 -8.77 -11.01
CA PHE A 559 9.40 -10.15 -10.53
C PHE A 559 8.06 -10.76 -10.92
N SER A 560 8.07 -11.93 -11.56
CA SER A 560 6.85 -12.66 -11.85
C SER A 560 6.98 -14.17 -11.69
N ASN A 561 5.87 -14.82 -11.35
CA ASN A 561 5.77 -16.28 -11.27
C ASN A 561 4.48 -16.77 -11.95
N ASN A 562 4.63 -17.62 -12.97
CA ASN A 562 3.55 -18.14 -13.83
C ASN A 562 2.77 -17.05 -14.58
N ALA A 563 3.49 -16.14 -15.23
CA ALA A 563 2.94 -15.08 -16.07
C ALA A 563 3.54 -15.14 -17.48
N ASP A 564 2.69 -14.98 -18.47
CA ASP A 564 3.03 -14.96 -19.88
C ASP A 564 3.22 -13.50 -20.35
N PHE A 565 4.25 -13.26 -21.16
CA PHE A 565 4.57 -11.97 -21.75
C PHE A 565 4.66 -12.14 -23.26
N ILE A 566 3.71 -11.55 -23.99
CA ILE A 566 3.58 -11.70 -25.44
C ILE A 566 3.61 -10.30 -26.08
N ASN A 567 4.42 -10.13 -27.13
CA ASN A 567 4.55 -8.86 -27.87
C ASN A 567 4.95 -7.64 -27.00
N CYS A 568 5.59 -7.88 -25.87
CA CYS A 568 5.93 -6.81 -24.92
C CYS A 568 7.26 -6.13 -25.24
N ILE A 569 7.41 -4.87 -24.81
CA ILE A 569 8.68 -4.13 -24.92
C ILE A 569 9.19 -3.80 -23.52
N PHE A 570 10.40 -4.22 -23.19
CA PHE A 570 11.12 -3.88 -21.97
C PHE A 570 12.27 -2.95 -22.32
N SER A 571 12.27 -1.74 -21.75
CA SER A 571 13.28 -0.73 -22.10
C SER A 571 13.75 0.13 -20.95
N ARG A 572 15.04 0.50 -20.94
CA ARG A 572 15.62 1.46 -19.98
C ARG A 572 15.44 1.03 -18.51
N ILE A 573 15.58 -0.26 -18.24
CA ILE A 573 15.46 -0.86 -16.90
C ILE A 573 16.87 -1.06 -16.34
N PRO A 574 17.28 -0.39 -15.26
CA PRO A 574 18.71 -0.11 -15.10
C PRO A 574 19.43 -1.00 -14.06
N TYR A 575 18.78 -2.00 -13.46
CA TYR A 575 19.27 -2.67 -12.24
C TYR A 575 19.80 -4.11 -12.41
N VAL A 576 20.58 -4.63 -11.44
CA VAL A 576 21.30 -5.94 -11.45
C VAL A 576 20.42 -7.16 -11.72
N TYR A 577 19.13 -7.08 -11.38
CA TYR A 577 18.14 -8.05 -11.80
C TYR A 577 16.98 -7.30 -12.45
N SER A 578 17.20 -6.77 -13.66
CA SER A 578 16.14 -6.01 -14.35
C SER A 578 14.82 -6.79 -14.40
N LEU A 579 14.89 -8.08 -14.73
CA LEU A 579 13.72 -8.96 -14.84
C LEU A 579 14.02 -10.34 -14.22
N LYS A 580 13.05 -10.84 -13.44
CA LYS A 580 12.98 -12.20 -12.91
C LYS A 580 11.64 -12.81 -13.28
N ILE A 581 11.60 -13.46 -14.45
CA ILE A 581 10.42 -14.17 -14.93
C ILE A 581 10.65 -15.66 -14.65
N GLY A 582 9.88 -16.20 -13.71
CA GLY A 582 9.97 -17.58 -13.26
C GLY A 582 8.63 -18.30 -13.30
N GLY A 583 8.63 -19.57 -12.91
CA GLY A 583 7.44 -20.43 -12.85
C GLY A 583 7.41 -21.45 -13.98
N LEU A 584 6.95 -22.67 -13.67
CA LEU A 584 7.04 -23.85 -14.55
C LEU A 584 6.29 -23.72 -15.89
N GLN A 585 5.43 -22.71 -16.02
CA GLN A 585 4.53 -22.54 -17.17
C GLN A 585 4.56 -21.12 -17.77
N SER A 586 5.42 -20.22 -17.28
CA SER A 586 5.56 -18.89 -17.89
C SER A 586 6.01 -19.02 -19.35
N LEU A 587 5.58 -18.10 -20.20
CA LEU A 587 5.98 -17.93 -21.59
C LEU A 587 6.49 -16.50 -21.82
N VAL A 588 7.59 -16.36 -22.56
CA VAL A 588 8.07 -15.05 -23.03
C VAL A 588 8.21 -15.14 -24.54
N GLU A 589 7.27 -14.56 -25.28
CA GLU A 589 7.18 -14.67 -26.73
C GLU A 589 7.17 -13.29 -27.39
N ASN A 590 7.90 -13.15 -28.49
CA ASN A 590 7.94 -11.94 -29.34
C ASN A 590 8.19 -10.62 -28.56
N CYS A 591 9.00 -10.69 -27.50
CA CYS A 591 9.33 -9.53 -26.68
C CYS A 591 10.63 -8.85 -27.13
N LEU A 592 10.68 -7.52 -27.04
CA LEU A 592 11.89 -6.72 -27.28
C LEU A 592 12.49 -6.26 -25.95
N PHE A 593 13.78 -6.54 -25.73
CA PHE A 593 14.55 -6.06 -24.57
C PHE A 593 15.65 -5.11 -25.04
N THR A 594 15.69 -3.90 -24.49
CA THR A 594 16.64 -2.87 -24.93
C THR A 594 17.07 -1.94 -23.79
N ASN A 595 18.34 -1.56 -23.71
CA ASN A 595 18.88 -0.72 -22.62
C ASN A 595 18.57 -1.27 -21.22
N MET A 596 19.07 -2.48 -20.94
CA MET A 596 18.83 -3.23 -19.70
C MET A 596 20.08 -3.28 -18.81
N ASP A 597 19.92 -3.40 -17.50
CA ASP A 597 20.95 -3.73 -16.49
C ASP A 597 22.15 -2.76 -16.36
N TRP A 598 22.02 -1.48 -16.68
CA TRP A 598 23.15 -0.55 -16.85
C TRP A 598 23.83 -0.02 -15.57
N TRP A 599 23.36 -0.37 -14.37
CA TRP A 599 23.98 -0.09 -13.07
C TRP A 599 24.74 -1.29 -12.44
N ALA A 600 25.02 -2.37 -13.17
CA ALA A 600 25.48 -3.63 -12.55
C ALA A 600 27.01 -3.87 -12.53
N ASN A 601 27.44 -4.86 -11.73
CA ASN A 601 28.82 -5.31 -11.44
C ASN A 601 29.17 -6.55 -12.31
N PRO A 602 30.43 -6.87 -12.67
CA PRO A 602 30.80 -8.02 -13.52
C PRO A 602 30.34 -9.43 -13.05
N GLY A 603 29.77 -9.54 -11.84
CA GLY A 603 29.15 -10.76 -11.31
C GLY A 603 27.61 -10.73 -11.19
N GLY A 604 26.95 -9.68 -11.69
CA GLY A 604 25.49 -9.59 -11.77
C GLY A 604 24.91 -10.54 -12.81
N ALA A 605 23.74 -11.13 -12.54
CA ALA A 605 23.09 -12.03 -13.48
C ALA A 605 22.38 -11.23 -14.59
N ILE A 606 22.54 -11.65 -15.84
CA ILE A 606 21.71 -11.27 -16.99
C ILE A 606 20.20 -11.40 -16.68
N PRO A 607 19.28 -10.78 -17.46
CA PRO A 607 17.84 -10.99 -17.30
C PRO A 607 17.54 -12.49 -17.18
N ILE A 608 16.86 -12.86 -16.09
CA ILE A 608 16.70 -14.26 -15.73
C ILE A 608 15.34 -14.73 -16.22
N ILE A 609 15.36 -15.57 -17.24
CA ILE A 609 14.24 -16.36 -17.71
C ILE A 609 14.49 -17.80 -17.23
N ARG A 610 13.69 -18.32 -16.29
CA ARG A 610 13.88 -19.66 -15.71
C ARG A 610 12.60 -20.49 -15.78
N SER A 611 12.75 -21.74 -16.20
CA SER A 611 11.67 -22.74 -16.23
C SER A 611 10.47 -22.38 -17.13
N VAL A 612 10.72 -21.63 -18.21
CA VAL A 612 9.74 -21.17 -19.19
C VAL A 612 9.49 -22.26 -20.25
N ARG A 613 8.26 -22.36 -20.77
CA ARG A 613 7.93 -23.27 -21.88
C ARG A 613 8.57 -22.74 -23.17
N GLU A 614 9.29 -23.61 -23.88
CA GLU A 614 9.87 -23.33 -25.22
C GLU A 614 8.81 -23.28 -26.32
#